data_AF-A0A651EGE6-F1
#
_entry.id   AF-A0A651EGE6-F1
#
_cell.length_a   1.000
_cell.length_b   1.000
_cell.length_c   1.000
_cell.angle_alpha   90.00
_cell.angle_beta   90.00
_cell.angle_gamma   90.00
#
_symmetry.space_group_name_H-M   'P 1'
#
loop_
_entity.id
_entity.type
_entity.pdbx_description
1 polymer ?
#
loop_
_entity_poly.entity_id
_entity_poly.type
_entity_poly.pdbx_seq_one_letter_code
_entity_poly.pdbx_strand_id
1 'polypeptide(L)'
;MKYDRQVMSIPETMQITSEIAPLEAVVVHTPGLEIERMTPSRAEELLYNDIVPMSVVQREHQVLSGVLGSICECFELSDLLVRALENESARTKLLDSVCRDDPAAGRRGELDELLPSELAEILVIGLPLRRDSLASWLEPRGWDLPPLPNQYFMRDAGFVVHDSAISGSMAHGIRHRESCIMRTIFEWLHEGQELILNGDSFAGRIEGGDIIVLREDLIAAGISRRTSSEALDQLGRAMAVHHRKPFTIIACLLPDDRSAIHLDMIFTQIDEERALVHAPLVVGRDAVRCVRLDVEPDGRTRVRDAGLLLDAIAEAGLDLQPVYCGGHDVTHQVREQWLSGTNSFAVAPGKVIVYDCNRYTLEELSLQGYEVIPADVYDHIRAGSQKVAIALPGVELARGGGGPRCMTMPLRRA
;
A
#
# COMPACT_ATOMS: atom_id res chain seq x y z
N MET A 1 -20.11 20.15 6.20
CA MET A 1 -21.19 19.95 5.22
C MET A 1 -21.49 18.46 5.23
N LYS A 2 -22.68 18.03 5.65
CA LYS A 2 -23.02 16.59 5.74
C LYS A 2 -23.14 16.08 4.31
N TYR A 3 -22.16 15.31 3.84
CA TYR A 3 -22.31 14.53 2.63
C TYR A 3 -23.46 13.55 2.85
N ASP A 4 -24.44 13.61 1.96
CA ASP A 4 -25.52 12.66 1.86
C ASP A 4 -24.88 11.29 1.60
N ARG A 5 -24.86 10.41 2.61
CA ARG A 5 -24.30 9.06 2.51
C ARG A 5 -25.21 8.24 1.61
N GLN A 6 -25.05 8.39 0.30
CA GLN A 6 -25.51 7.39 -0.66
C GLN A 6 -25.01 6.03 -0.17
N VAL A 7 -25.92 5.06 -0.13
CA VAL A 7 -25.59 3.65 0.15
C VAL A 7 -24.55 3.24 -0.89
N MET A 8 -23.27 3.28 -0.53
CA MET A 8 -22.20 2.87 -1.43
C MET A 8 -22.39 1.39 -1.75
N SER A 9 -22.61 1.09 -3.02
CA SER A 9 -22.51 -0.27 -3.54
C SER A 9 -21.09 -0.75 -3.27
N ILE A 10 -20.97 -1.85 -2.53
CA ILE A 10 -19.69 -2.54 -2.35
C ILE A 10 -19.32 -3.13 -3.72
N PRO A 11 -18.04 -3.13 -4.14
CA PRO A 11 -17.67 -3.79 -5.38
C PRO A 11 -18.10 -5.26 -5.31
N GLU A 12 -18.88 -5.73 -6.29
CA GLU A 12 -19.39 -7.12 -6.31
C GLU A 12 -18.30 -8.21 -6.27
N THR A 13 -17.04 -7.85 -6.55
CA THR A 13 -15.84 -8.70 -6.66
C THR A 13 -14.56 -7.85 -6.59
N MET A 14 -13.53 -8.29 -5.87
CA MET A 14 -12.19 -7.71 -5.99
C MET A 14 -11.52 -8.27 -7.25
N GLN A 15 -10.72 -7.47 -7.96
CA GLN A 15 -9.99 -7.92 -9.15
C GLN A 15 -8.81 -6.99 -9.49
N ILE A 16 -7.58 -7.45 -9.31
CA ILE A 16 -6.35 -6.75 -9.68
C ILE A 16 -5.46 -7.68 -10.50
N THR A 17 -5.48 -7.51 -11.82
CA THR A 17 -4.65 -8.27 -12.77
C THR A 17 -3.59 -7.40 -13.45
N SER A 18 -3.51 -6.11 -13.09
CA SER A 18 -2.58 -5.13 -13.63
C SER A 18 -2.42 -3.94 -12.68
N GLU A 19 -1.27 -3.27 -12.68
CA GLU A 19 -1.04 -2.00 -11.99
C GLU A 19 -1.67 -0.81 -12.73
N ILE A 20 -1.85 -0.92 -14.04
CA ILE A 20 -2.20 0.21 -14.91
C ILE A 20 -3.59 0.14 -15.51
N ALA A 21 -4.26 -1.02 -15.47
CA ALA A 21 -5.62 -1.14 -15.97
C ALA A 21 -6.56 -0.08 -15.31
N PRO A 22 -7.57 0.42 -16.03
CA PRO A 22 -8.46 1.47 -15.53
C PRO A 22 -8.98 1.16 -14.14
N LEU A 23 -8.79 2.10 -13.22
CA LEU A 23 -9.17 1.96 -11.81
C LEU A 23 -10.68 2.10 -11.66
N GLU A 24 -11.32 1.11 -11.03
CA GLU A 24 -12.76 1.11 -10.79
C GLU A 24 -13.11 1.30 -9.32
N ALA A 25 -12.31 0.72 -8.41
CA ALA A 25 -12.53 0.83 -6.97
C ALA A 25 -11.20 0.89 -6.19
N VAL A 26 -11.13 1.78 -5.20
CA VAL A 26 -9.94 1.98 -4.35
C VAL A 26 -10.32 2.26 -2.90
N VAL A 27 -9.53 1.76 -1.95
CA VAL A 27 -9.60 2.15 -0.53
C VAL A 27 -8.51 3.16 -0.22
N VAL A 28 -8.89 4.20 0.51
CA VAL A 28 -8.01 5.19 1.13
C VAL A 28 -8.32 5.29 2.62
N HIS A 29 -7.45 5.93 3.40
CA HIS A 29 -7.74 6.28 4.80
C HIS A 29 -7.35 7.73 5.03
N THR A 30 -8.34 8.58 5.25
CA THR A 30 -8.10 9.99 5.57
C THR A 30 -7.33 10.12 6.90
N PRO A 31 -6.13 10.76 6.91
CA PRO A 31 -5.36 10.96 8.12
C PRO A 31 -6.12 11.72 9.20
N GLY A 32 -6.08 11.20 10.43
CA GLY A 32 -6.79 11.73 11.59
C GLY A 32 -5.91 11.90 12.83
N LEU A 33 -6.54 11.83 14.01
CA LEU A 33 -5.92 12.09 15.31
C LEU A 33 -4.76 11.15 15.65
N GLU A 34 -4.68 9.98 15.01
CA GLU A 34 -3.52 9.08 15.07
C GLU A 34 -2.21 9.78 14.68
N ILE A 35 -2.27 10.78 13.78
CA ILE A 35 -1.10 11.58 13.37
C ILE A 35 -0.70 12.57 14.48
N GLU A 36 -1.67 13.27 15.08
CA GLU A 36 -1.39 14.24 16.16
C GLU A 36 -0.91 13.58 17.45
N ARG A 37 -1.20 12.29 17.63
CA ARG A 37 -0.74 11.50 18.79
C ARG A 37 0.73 11.12 18.70
N MET A 38 1.40 11.41 17.59
CA MET A 38 2.85 11.26 17.46
C MET A 38 3.60 12.38 18.18
N THR A 39 4.68 12.01 18.86
CA THR A 39 5.61 12.95 19.51
C THR A 39 7.02 12.71 18.98
N PRO A 40 7.91 13.72 18.92
CA PRO A 40 9.28 13.55 18.43
C PRO A 40 10.03 12.38 19.09
N SER A 41 9.85 12.18 20.40
CA SER A 41 10.50 11.10 21.16
C SER A 41 9.99 9.69 20.83
N ARG A 42 8.90 9.57 20.07
CA ARG A 42 8.24 8.30 19.72
C ARG A 42 8.06 8.10 18.21
N ALA A 43 8.45 9.07 17.39
CA ALA A 43 8.28 9.00 15.93
C ALA A 43 9.00 7.79 15.33
N GLU A 44 10.25 7.53 15.76
CA GLU A 44 11.01 6.36 15.32
C GLU A 44 10.37 5.03 15.79
N GLU A 45 9.82 4.98 17.00
CA GLU A 45 9.10 3.80 17.52
C GLU A 45 7.83 3.49 16.70
N LEU A 46 7.21 4.54 16.14
CA LEU A 46 6.05 4.46 15.26
C LEU A 46 6.44 4.41 13.77
N LEU A 47 7.72 4.18 13.46
CA LEU A 47 8.28 4.02 12.10
C LEU A 47 8.10 5.24 11.20
N TYR A 48 8.06 6.43 11.79
CA TYR A 48 7.80 7.67 11.08
C TYR A 48 9.06 8.53 11.00
N ASN A 49 9.34 9.10 9.82
CA ASN A 49 10.59 9.81 9.55
C ASN A 49 10.62 11.23 10.16
N ASP A 50 9.46 11.89 10.29
CA ASP A 50 9.38 13.27 10.75
C ASP A 50 7.99 13.63 11.30
N ILE A 51 7.88 14.62 12.20
CA ILE A 51 6.56 15.07 12.65
C ILE A 51 5.92 15.94 11.58
N VAL A 52 4.76 15.50 11.09
CA VAL A 52 3.96 16.19 10.09
C VAL A 52 2.74 16.86 10.72
N PRO A 53 2.39 18.10 10.33
CA PRO A 53 1.17 18.73 10.81
C PRO A 53 -0.06 18.05 10.20
N MET A 54 -0.90 17.42 11.04
CA MET A 54 -2.12 16.72 10.60
C MET A 54 -3.00 17.59 9.68
N SER A 55 -3.20 18.87 10.01
CA SER A 55 -4.02 19.78 9.19
C SER A 55 -3.51 20.00 7.75
N VAL A 56 -2.19 19.85 7.52
CA VAL A 56 -1.60 19.99 6.19
C VAL A 56 -1.68 18.67 5.45
N VAL A 57 -1.27 17.57 6.10
CA VAL A 57 -1.37 16.20 5.57
C VAL A 57 -2.81 15.85 5.19
N GLN A 58 -3.79 16.21 6.01
CA GLN A 58 -5.21 15.99 5.72
C GLN A 58 -5.66 16.79 4.50
N ARG A 59 -5.17 18.02 4.30
CA ARG A 59 -5.51 18.83 3.13
C ARG A 59 -4.91 18.26 1.85
N GLU A 60 -3.64 17.87 1.88
CA GLU A 60 -2.97 17.23 0.74
C GLU A 60 -3.66 15.89 0.39
N HIS A 61 -4.00 15.08 1.39
CA HIS A 61 -4.74 13.82 1.18
C HIS A 61 -6.14 14.05 0.62
N GLN A 62 -6.85 15.11 1.05
CA GLN A 62 -8.16 15.46 0.48
C GLN A 62 -8.09 15.76 -1.02
N VAL A 63 -6.99 16.32 -1.51
CA VAL A 63 -6.79 16.51 -2.95
C VAL A 63 -6.66 15.15 -3.65
N LEU A 64 -5.89 14.21 -3.10
CA LEU A 64 -5.79 12.84 -3.63
C LEU A 64 -7.17 12.16 -3.66
N SER A 65 -7.89 12.14 -2.53
CA SER A 65 -9.23 11.55 -2.47
C SER A 65 -10.21 12.23 -3.44
N GLY A 66 -10.09 13.55 -3.63
CA GLY A 66 -10.89 14.30 -4.61
C GLY A 66 -10.62 13.86 -6.05
N VAL A 67 -9.34 13.72 -6.42
CA VAL A 67 -8.93 13.18 -7.73
C VAL A 67 -9.47 11.76 -7.91
N LEU A 68 -9.24 10.87 -6.94
CA LEU A 68 -9.70 9.48 -7.02
C LEU A 68 -11.23 9.36 -7.10
N GLY A 69 -11.97 10.11 -6.28
CA GLY A 69 -13.44 10.14 -6.29
C GLY A 69 -14.03 10.71 -7.58
N SER A 70 -13.25 11.49 -8.34
CA SER A 70 -13.62 11.93 -9.68
C SER A 70 -13.36 10.89 -10.77
N ILE A 71 -12.65 9.80 -10.48
CA ILE A 71 -12.25 8.77 -11.44
C ILE A 71 -13.01 7.47 -11.18
N CYS A 72 -12.97 6.98 -9.95
CA CYS A 72 -13.41 5.64 -9.55
C CYS A 72 -14.26 5.69 -8.26
N GLU A 73 -14.81 4.55 -7.83
CA GLU A 73 -15.39 4.42 -6.50
C GLU A 73 -14.27 4.48 -5.45
N CYS A 74 -14.35 5.45 -4.54
CA CYS A 74 -13.34 5.68 -3.51
C CYS A 74 -13.96 5.40 -2.13
N PHE A 75 -13.45 4.38 -1.45
CA PHE A 75 -13.92 3.93 -0.14
C PHE A 75 -12.98 4.39 0.97
N GLU A 76 -13.56 4.82 2.09
CA GLU A 76 -12.79 5.12 3.31
C GLU A 76 -12.66 3.86 4.17
N LEU A 77 -11.43 3.56 4.61
CA LEU A 77 -11.12 2.46 5.53
C LEU A 77 -12.04 2.46 6.74
N SER A 78 -12.24 3.63 7.36
CA SER A 78 -13.06 3.76 8.58
C SER A 78 -14.50 3.33 8.33
N ASP A 79 -15.09 3.69 7.19
CA ASP A 79 -16.45 3.32 6.85
C ASP A 79 -16.57 1.80 6.57
N LEU A 80 -15.57 1.21 5.88
CA LEU A 80 -15.52 -0.24 5.67
C LEU A 80 -15.35 -1.02 6.97
N LEU A 81 -14.47 -0.54 7.87
CA LEU A 81 -14.22 -1.16 9.17
C LEU A 81 -15.47 -1.14 10.04
N VAL A 82 -16.19 -0.01 10.10
CA VAL A 82 -17.44 0.08 10.86
C VAL A 82 -18.45 -0.97 10.40
N ARG A 83 -18.63 -1.12 9.08
CA ARG A 83 -19.55 -2.12 8.51
C ARG A 83 -19.10 -3.54 8.79
N ALA A 84 -17.80 -3.83 8.70
CA ALA A 84 -17.26 -5.14 9.06
C ALA A 84 -17.51 -5.48 10.54
N LEU A 85 -17.42 -4.48 11.43
CA LEU A 85 -17.63 -4.63 12.87
C LEU A 85 -19.10 -4.76 13.30
N GLU A 86 -20.06 -4.52 12.41
CA GLU A 86 -21.47 -4.86 12.66
C GLU A 86 -21.69 -6.38 12.76
N ASN A 87 -20.76 -7.17 12.19
CA ASN A 87 -20.74 -8.62 12.36
C ASN A 87 -20.02 -9.01 13.67
N GLU A 88 -20.76 -9.55 14.64
CA GLU A 88 -20.23 -9.94 15.96
C GLU A 88 -19.09 -10.96 15.89
N SER A 89 -19.13 -11.90 14.93
CA SER A 89 -18.07 -12.89 14.74
C SER A 89 -16.78 -12.24 14.23
N ALA A 90 -16.91 -11.35 13.24
CA ALA A 90 -15.76 -10.60 12.71
C ALA A 90 -15.13 -9.69 13.78
N ARG A 91 -15.97 -9.02 14.57
CA ARG A 91 -15.55 -8.22 15.73
C ARG A 91 -14.78 -9.05 16.76
N THR A 92 -15.33 -10.19 17.15
CA THR A 92 -14.71 -11.08 18.14
C THR A 92 -13.34 -11.56 17.65
N LYS A 93 -13.28 -12.04 16.40
CA LYS A 93 -12.03 -12.50 15.77
C LYS A 93 -10.99 -11.39 15.63
N LEU A 94 -11.41 -10.15 15.32
CA LEU A 94 -10.51 -9.00 15.29
C LEU A 94 -9.90 -8.72 16.66
N LEU A 95 -10.75 -8.59 17.68
CA LEU A 95 -10.31 -8.29 19.04
C LEU A 95 -9.45 -9.42 19.63
N ASP A 96 -9.71 -10.68 19.28
CA ASP A 96 -8.88 -11.82 19.68
C ASP A 96 -7.46 -11.72 19.12
N SER A 97 -7.30 -11.28 17.87
CA SER A 97 -5.99 -11.03 17.27
C SER A 97 -5.31 -9.81 17.85
N VAL A 98 -6.05 -8.69 17.99
CA VAL A 98 -5.50 -7.41 18.46
C VAL A 98 -5.09 -7.45 19.93
N CYS A 99 -5.85 -8.16 20.77
CA CYS A 99 -5.55 -8.28 22.19
C CYS A 99 -4.56 -9.41 22.50
N ARG A 100 -4.13 -10.20 21.50
CA ARG A 100 -3.21 -11.32 21.71
C ARG A 100 -1.85 -10.78 22.14
N ASP A 101 -1.44 -11.12 23.36
CA ASP A 101 -0.16 -10.69 23.96
C ASP A 101 0.01 -9.15 24.05
N ASP A 102 -1.10 -8.40 24.04
CA ASP A 102 -1.13 -6.93 24.07
C ASP A 102 -1.75 -6.41 25.39
N PRO A 103 -1.30 -5.26 25.95
CA PRO A 103 -1.89 -4.67 27.15
C PRO A 103 -3.41 -4.47 27.08
N ALA A 104 -3.97 -4.26 25.88
CA ALA A 104 -5.40 -4.13 25.65
C ALA A 104 -6.22 -5.37 26.07
N ALA A 105 -5.60 -6.53 26.23
CA ALA A 105 -6.25 -7.74 26.76
C ALA A 105 -6.96 -7.50 28.10
N GLY A 106 -6.37 -6.66 28.97
CA GLY A 106 -6.96 -6.30 30.27
C GLY A 106 -8.24 -5.46 30.16
N ARG A 107 -8.52 -4.91 28.98
CA ARG A 107 -9.69 -4.08 28.67
C ARG A 107 -10.62 -4.71 27.64
N ARG A 108 -10.48 -6.02 27.37
CA ARG A 108 -11.28 -6.72 26.36
C ARG A 108 -12.79 -6.55 26.58
N GLY A 109 -13.27 -6.72 27.82
CA GLY A 109 -14.70 -6.54 28.12
C GLY A 109 -15.23 -5.13 27.80
N GLU A 110 -14.41 -4.08 27.99
CA GLU A 110 -14.78 -2.71 27.60
C GLU A 110 -14.85 -2.59 26.07
N LEU A 111 -13.87 -3.16 25.37
CA LEU A 111 -13.83 -3.13 23.90
C LEU A 111 -14.99 -3.91 23.26
N ASP A 112 -15.50 -4.96 23.91
CA ASP A 112 -16.66 -5.74 23.47
C ASP A 112 -18.00 -5.00 23.64
N GLU A 113 -18.07 -3.98 24.50
CA GLU A 113 -19.29 -3.20 24.76
C GLU A 113 -19.45 -1.97 23.85
N LEU A 114 -18.36 -1.52 23.20
CA LEU A 114 -18.36 -0.35 22.33
C LEU A 114 -19.29 -0.50 21.11
N LEU A 115 -19.80 0.62 20.59
CA LEU A 115 -20.45 0.64 19.28
C LEU A 115 -19.42 0.35 18.17
N PRO A 116 -19.82 -0.22 17.02
CA PRO A 116 -18.90 -0.47 15.89
C PRO A 116 -18.10 0.76 15.44
N SER A 117 -18.74 1.94 15.45
CA SER A 117 -18.09 3.23 15.14
C SER A 117 -17.01 3.62 16.15
N GLU A 118 -17.30 3.49 17.44
CA GLU A 118 -16.37 3.82 18.52
C GLU A 118 -15.19 2.85 18.55
N LEU A 119 -15.46 1.56 18.30
CA LEU A 119 -14.42 0.55 18.22
C LEU A 119 -13.52 0.76 17.00
N ALA A 120 -14.09 1.03 15.82
CA ALA A 120 -13.31 1.34 14.62
C ALA A 120 -12.38 2.54 14.85
N GLU A 121 -12.89 3.60 15.46
CA GLU A 121 -12.11 4.78 15.81
C GLU A 121 -10.96 4.41 16.76
N ILE A 122 -11.23 3.74 17.89
CA ILE A 122 -10.22 3.35 18.89
C ILE A 122 -9.13 2.46 18.29
N LEU A 123 -9.48 1.54 17.38
CA LEU A 123 -8.52 0.66 16.72
C LEU A 123 -7.53 1.45 15.85
N VAL A 124 -7.92 2.59 15.30
CA VAL A 124 -7.04 3.46 14.49
C VAL A 124 -6.32 4.48 15.36
N ILE A 125 -7.08 5.29 16.12
CA ILE A 125 -6.52 6.42 16.88
C ILE A 125 -5.75 5.95 18.12
N GLY A 126 -6.02 4.75 18.63
CA GLY A 126 -5.38 4.16 19.79
C GLY A 126 -6.18 4.33 21.09
N LEU A 127 -5.93 3.41 22.03
CA LEU A 127 -6.54 3.32 23.36
C LEU A 127 -5.53 3.80 24.40
N PRO A 128 -5.76 4.98 25.05
CA PRO A 128 -4.85 5.48 26.08
C PRO A 128 -4.73 4.52 27.25
N LEU A 129 -3.51 4.43 27.82
CA LEU A 129 -3.24 3.61 29.00
C LEU A 129 -4.13 4.03 30.17
N ARG A 130 -4.83 3.07 30.77
CA ARG A 130 -5.57 3.30 32.02
C ARG A 130 -4.59 3.40 33.20
N ARG A 131 -4.60 4.54 33.90
CA ARG A 131 -3.69 4.82 35.03
C ARG A 131 -4.36 4.68 36.41
N ASP A 132 -4.75 3.47 36.74
CA ASP A 132 -5.49 3.10 37.98
C ASP A 132 -4.65 2.30 39.00
N SER A 133 -3.38 2.03 38.71
CA SER A 133 -2.45 1.34 39.61
C SER A 133 -1.11 2.06 39.67
N LEU A 134 -0.29 1.78 40.70
CA LEU A 134 1.07 2.30 40.76
C LEU A 134 1.90 1.84 39.54
N ALA A 135 1.69 0.61 39.06
CA ALA A 135 2.37 0.08 37.89
C ALA A 135 2.01 0.88 36.63
N SER A 136 0.72 1.08 36.35
CA SER A 136 0.27 1.88 35.19
C SER A 136 0.53 3.38 35.35
N TRP A 137 0.66 3.89 36.57
CA TRP A 137 1.09 5.27 36.82
C TRP A 137 2.56 5.50 36.47
N LEU A 138 3.42 4.51 36.75
CA LEU A 138 4.86 4.55 36.47
C LEU A 138 5.24 4.06 35.07
N GLU A 139 4.31 3.42 34.35
CA GLU A 139 4.51 2.96 32.98
C GLU A 139 4.84 4.16 32.06
N PRO A 140 6.04 4.15 31.43
CA PRO A 140 6.42 5.20 30.48
C PRO A 140 5.58 5.18 29.20
N ARG A 141 5.03 4.02 28.83
CA ARG A 141 4.11 3.91 27.71
C ARG A 141 2.82 4.67 28.02
N GLY A 142 2.29 5.34 26.99
CA GLY A 142 1.07 6.15 27.10
C GLY A 142 -0.20 5.42 26.68
N TRP A 143 -0.09 4.17 26.22
CA TRP A 143 -1.11 3.52 25.41
C TRP A 143 -1.26 2.05 25.80
N ASP A 144 -2.51 1.60 25.91
CA ASP A 144 -2.86 0.18 25.86
C ASP A 144 -2.85 -0.30 24.40
N LEU A 145 -3.41 0.51 23.49
CA LEU A 145 -3.24 0.36 22.03
C LEU A 145 -2.59 1.63 21.48
N PRO A 146 -1.36 1.58 20.94
CA PRO A 146 -0.71 2.76 20.36
C PRO A 146 -1.44 3.23 19.10
N PRO A 147 -1.45 4.54 18.75
CA PRO A 147 -2.04 5.03 17.48
C PRO A 147 -1.40 4.37 16.25
N LEU A 148 -2.12 4.31 15.12
CA LEU A 148 -1.62 3.80 13.83
C LEU A 148 -1.35 4.94 12.83
N PRO A 149 -0.28 5.75 13.01
CA PRO A 149 -0.02 6.86 12.12
C PRO A 149 0.30 6.43 10.67
N ASN A 150 0.70 5.18 10.45
CA ASN A 150 0.96 4.64 9.11
C ASN A 150 -0.31 4.10 8.42
N GLN A 151 -1.48 4.14 9.07
CA GLN A 151 -2.70 3.55 8.54
C GLN A 151 -3.17 4.19 7.22
N TYR A 152 -2.79 5.45 6.95
CA TYR A 152 -3.07 6.09 5.67
C TYR A 152 -2.21 5.56 4.52
N PHE A 153 -1.12 4.82 4.81
CA PHE A 153 -0.40 4.01 3.83
C PHE A 153 -1.10 2.66 3.62
N MET A 154 -2.25 2.73 2.96
CA MET A 154 -3.15 1.62 2.70
C MET A 154 -2.52 0.45 1.93
N ARG A 155 -1.40 0.67 1.25
CA ARG A 155 -0.74 -0.32 0.39
C ARG A 155 -0.15 -1.51 1.15
N ASP A 156 0.36 -1.29 2.36
CA ASP A 156 1.28 -2.26 2.96
C ASP A 156 0.55 -3.42 3.66
N ALA A 157 -0.46 -3.08 4.46
CA ALA A 157 -1.15 -4.00 5.37
C ALA A 157 -2.17 -4.91 4.67
N GLY A 158 -2.52 -4.61 3.41
CA GLY A 158 -3.43 -5.41 2.62
C GLY A 158 -3.31 -5.10 1.13
N PHE A 159 -3.47 -6.12 0.30
CA PHE A 159 -3.43 -5.97 -1.15
C PHE A 159 -4.20 -7.09 -1.83
N VAL A 160 -4.51 -6.89 -3.11
CA VAL A 160 -5.26 -7.83 -3.96
C VAL A 160 -4.38 -8.25 -5.14
N VAL A 161 -4.39 -9.55 -5.44
CA VAL A 161 -3.79 -10.12 -6.65
C VAL A 161 -4.83 -11.04 -7.26
N HIS A 162 -5.12 -10.87 -8.55
CA HIS A 162 -6.28 -11.49 -9.19
C HIS A 162 -7.55 -11.07 -8.42
N ASP A 163 -8.44 -11.99 -8.11
CA ASP A 163 -9.62 -11.83 -7.24
C ASP A 163 -9.36 -12.22 -5.77
N SER A 164 -8.09 -12.40 -5.41
CA SER A 164 -7.67 -12.90 -4.10
C SER A 164 -7.11 -11.78 -3.25
N ALA A 165 -7.67 -11.62 -2.05
CA ALA A 165 -7.16 -10.69 -1.06
C ALA A 165 -6.08 -11.33 -0.18
N ILE A 166 -5.09 -10.52 0.19
CA ILE A 166 -3.99 -10.86 1.07
C ILE A 166 -3.95 -9.82 2.19
N SER A 167 -3.88 -10.28 3.44
CA SER A 167 -3.50 -9.41 4.57
C SER A 167 -1.99 -9.55 4.81
N GLY A 168 -1.30 -8.42 4.94
CA GLY A 168 0.15 -8.38 5.09
C GLY A 168 0.61 -8.99 6.40
N SER A 169 1.79 -9.61 6.41
CA SER A 169 2.48 -10.03 7.63
C SER A 169 3.63 -9.06 7.90
N MET A 170 3.35 -8.04 8.72
CA MET A 170 4.21 -6.87 8.87
C MET A 170 5.54 -7.21 9.53
N ALA A 171 6.63 -6.56 9.12
CA ALA A 171 7.93 -6.80 9.72
C ALA A 171 8.07 -6.27 11.14
N HIS A 172 7.31 -5.24 11.48
CA HIS A 172 7.32 -4.60 12.78
C HIS A 172 5.97 -4.80 13.48
N GLY A 173 6.01 -5.36 14.69
CA GLY A 173 4.80 -5.70 15.45
C GLY A 173 3.86 -4.51 15.71
N ILE A 174 4.38 -3.28 15.73
CA ILE A 174 3.56 -2.07 15.88
C ILE A 174 2.52 -1.90 14.77
N ARG A 175 2.77 -2.48 13.57
CA ARG A 175 1.86 -2.44 12.41
C ARG A 175 0.96 -3.66 12.29
N HIS A 176 1.11 -4.69 13.15
CA HIS A 176 0.29 -5.92 13.09
C HIS A 176 -1.21 -5.62 13.14
N ARG A 177 -1.62 -4.60 13.90
CA ARG A 177 -3.02 -4.19 13.98
C ARG A 177 -3.58 -3.66 12.67
N GLU A 178 -2.76 -2.99 11.85
CA GLU A 178 -3.15 -2.54 10.51
C GLU A 178 -3.55 -3.77 9.65
N SER A 179 -2.75 -4.84 9.68
CA SER A 179 -3.04 -6.08 8.97
C SER A 179 -4.28 -6.80 9.48
N CYS A 180 -4.52 -6.77 10.79
CA CYS A 180 -5.72 -7.35 11.39
C CYS A 180 -6.98 -6.61 10.94
N ILE A 181 -6.93 -5.28 10.89
CA ILE A 181 -8.00 -4.44 10.35
C ILE A 181 -8.26 -4.80 8.87
N MET A 182 -7.21 -4.85 8.05
CA MET A 182 -7.34 -5.19 6.63
C MET A 182 -7.90 -6.59 6.39
N ARG A 183 -7.44 -7.58 7.16
CA ARG A 183 -8.00 -8.94 7.13
C ARG A 183 -9.50 -8.91 7.42
N THR A 184 -9.93 -8.25 8.48
CA THR A 184 -11.34 -8.18 8.85
C THR A 184 -12.19 -7.52 7.77
N ILE A 185 -11.68 -6.46 7.13
CA ILE A 185 -12.36 -5.81 6.00
C ILE A 185 -12.46 -6.75 4.80
N PHE A 186 -11.37 -7.41 4.42
CA PHE A 186 -11.39 -8.33 3.28
C PHE A 186 -12.28 -9.55 3.51
N GLU A 187 -12.24 -10.16 4.70
CA GLU A 187 -13.15 -11.25 5.05
C GLU A 187 -14.61 -10.79 5.01
N TRP A 188 -14.90 -9.54 5.39
CA TRP A 188 -16.25 -8.99 5.25
C TRP A 188 -16.64 -8.73 3.78
N LEU A 189 -15.74 -8.16 2.97
CA LEU A 189 -15.95 -7.91 1.53
C LEU A 189 -16.17 -9.20 0.74
N HIS A 190 -15.49 -10.29 1.13
CA HIS A 190 -15.57 -11.61 0.50
C HIS A 190 -16.57 -12.56 1.17
N GLU A 191 -17.56 -12.03 1.90
CA GLU A 191 -18.61 -12.83 2.56
C GLU A 191 -18.09 -13.98 3.44
N GLY A 192 -16.92 -13.77 4.06
CA GLY A 192 -16.28 -14.71 4.97
C GLY A 192 -15.35 -15.74 4.31
N GLN A 193 -15.04 -15.62 3.02
CA GLN A 193 -14.04 -16.50 2.39
C GLN A 193 -12.65 -16.27 2.99
N GLU A 194 -11.88 -17.36 3.11
CA GLU A 194 -10.51 -17.29 3.58
C GLU A 194 -9.60 -16.57 2.57
N LEU A 195 -8.71 -15.75 3.10
CA LEU A 195 -7.66 -15.09 2.32
C LEU A 195 -6.66 -16.11 1.81
N ILE A 196 -6.07 -15.86 0.63
CA ILE A 196 -4.98 -16.70 0.12
C ILE A 196 -3.79 -16.69 1.09
N LEU A 197 -3.50 -15.54 1.69
CA LEU A 197 -2.54 -15.40 2.78
C LEU A 197 -3.13 -14.51 3.88
N ASN A 198 -3.10 -15.03 5.11
CA ASN A 198 -3.55 -14.34 6.31
C ASN A 198 -2.34 -13.95 7.17
N GLY A 199 -2.00 -12.67 7.20
CA GLY A 199 -0.85 -12.15 7.92
C GLY A 199 -0.88 -12.36 9.45
N ASP A 200 -2.05 -12.63 10.05
CA ASP A 200 -2.15 -12.95 11.48
C ASP A 200 -1.72 -14.38 11.82
N SER A 201 -1.74 -15.31 10.85
CA SER A 201 -1.38 -16.72 11.05
C SER A 201 -0.23 -17.20 10.18
N PHE A 202 0.15 -16.43 9.16
CA PHE A 202 1.19 -16.75 8.21
C PHE A 202 2.59 -16.67 8.84
N ALA A 203 3.41 -17.70 8.62
CA ALA A 203 4.81 -17.74 9.04
C ALA A 203 5.70 -17.15 7.95
N GLY A 204 6.01 -15.85 8.06
CA GLY A 204 6.89 -15.10 7.16
C GLY A 204 6.58 -13.61 7.21
N ARG A 205 7.15 -12.81 6.32
CA ARG A 205 6.85 -11.37 6.21
C ARG A 205 6.49 -11.03 4.78
N ILE A 206 5.46 -10.21 4.60
CA ILE A 206 5.02 -9.74 3.28
C ILE A 206 4.24 -8.43 3.46
N GLU A 207 4.66 -7.40 2.76
CA GLU A 207 4.02 -6.08 2.73
C GLU A 207 3.71 -5.70 1.28
N GLY A 208 2.53 -5.10 1.04
CA GLY A 208 2.05 -4.84 -0.32
C GLY A 208 2.86 -3.83 -1.13
N GLY A 209 3.68 -2.99 -0.49
CA GLY A 209 4.63 -2.10 -1.18
C GLY A 209 5.64 -2.86 -2.04
N ASP A 210 5.97 -4.10 -1.65
CA ASP A 210 6.86 -4.96 -2.43
C ASP A 210 6.17 -5.63 -3.62
N ILE A 211 4.83 -5.65 -3.68
CA ILE A 211 4.08 -6.43 -4.68
C ILE A 211 3.56 -5.51 -5.78
N ILE A 212 3.96 -5.79 -7.03
CA ILE A 212 3.58 -5.03 -8.23
C ILE A 212 2.98 -6.00 -9.25
N VAL A 213 1.68 -5.86 -9.51
CA VAL A 213 0.95 -6.76 -10.42
C VAL A 213 1.11 -6.27 -11.85
N LEU A 214 2.02 -6.88 -12.62
CA LEU A 214 2.30 -6.43 -13.99
C LEU A 214 1.29 -6.98 -14.99
N ARG A 215 0.85 -8.23 -14.78
CA ARG A 215 -0.12 -8.95 -15.60
C ARG A 215 -0.81 -10.02 -14.73
N GLU A 216 -1.90 -10.61 -15.24
CA GLU A 216 -2.68 -11.66 -14.55
C GLU A 216 -1.82 -12.82 -14.02
N ASP A 217 -0.74 -13.18 -14.72
CA ASP A 217 0.17 -14.29 -14.44
C ASP A 217 1.60 -13.84 -14.04
N LEU A 218 1.84 -12.53 -13.90
CA LEU A 218 3.18 -11.98 -13.70
C LEU A 218 3.17 -10.85 -12.67
N ILE A 219 3.95 -11.03 -11.60
CA ILE A 219 4.24 -9.97 -10.64
C ILE A 219 5.74 -9.70 -10.57
N ALA A 220 6.10 -8.44 -10.30
CA ALA A 220 7.41 -8.10 -9.75
C ALA A 220 7.27 -7.95 -8.23
N ALA A 221 8.22 -8.51 -7.49
CA ALA A 221 8.18 -8.55 -6.04
C ALA A 221 9.53 -8.16 -5.43
N GLY A 222 9.55 -7.33 -4.38
CA GLY A 222 10.76 -7.08 -3.59
C GLY A 222 11.04 -8.19 -2.58
N ILE A 223 12.28 -8.63 -2.46
CA ILE A 223 12.82 -9.34 -1.30
C ILE A 223 13.58 -8.31 -0.47
N SER A 224 13.11 -8.09 0.75
CA SER A 224 13.56 -7.00 1.62
C SER A 224 13.49 -7.40 3.10
N ARG A 225 13.73 -6.46 4.01
CA ARG A 225 13.40 -6.66 5.43
C ARG A 225 11.89 -6.85 5.64
N ARG A 226 11.07 -6.31 4.74
CA ARG A 226 9.61 -6.28 4.80
C ARG A 226 8.96 -7.50 4.15
N THR A 227 9.56 -8.04 3.10
CA THR A 227 9.06 -9.22 2.40
C THR A 227 10.11 -10.32 2.30
N SER A 228 9.80 -11.51 2.81
CA SER A 228 10.72 -12.66 2.82
C SER A 228 10.53 -13.56 1.60
N SER A 229 11.58 -14.27 1.19
CA SER A 229 11.54 -15.21 0.05
C SER A 229 10.51 -16.33 0.25
N GLU A 230 10.35 -16.82 1.48
CA GLU A 230 9.40 -17.87 1.81
C GLU A 230 7.95 -17.42 1.62
N ALA A 231 7.68 -16.11 1.76
CA ALA A 231 6.37 -15.54 1.47
C ALA A 231 6.09 -15.49 -0.03
N LEU A 232 7.10 -15.19 -0.85
CA LEU A 232 6.95 -15.22 -2.30
C LEU A 232 6.77 -16.65 -2.83
N ASP A 233 7.48 -17.64 -2.28
CA ASP A 233 7.26 -19.05 -2.61
C ASP A 233 5.82 -19.49 -2.33
N GLN A 234 5.30 -19.12 -1.15
CA GLN A 234 3.94 -19.47 -0.74
C GLN A 234 2.88 -18.71 -1.56
N LEU A 235 3.09 -17.41 -1.80
CA LEU A 235 2.21 -16.61 -2.64
C LEU A 235 2.12 -17.18 -4.05
N GLY A 236 3.26 -17.45 -4.70
CA GLY A 236 3.30 -17.99 -6.06
C GLY A 236 2.61 -19.36 -6.16
N ARG A 237 2.86 -20.26 -5.20
CA ARG A 237 2.16 -21.56 -5.14
C ARG A 237 0.67 -21.41 -4.91
N ALA A 238 0.26 -20.57 -3.97
CA ALA A 238 -1.14 -20.38 -3.66
C ALA A 238 -1.90 -19.79 -4.86
N MET A 239 -1.33 -18.79 -5.53
CA MET A 239 -1.91 -18.21 -6.75
C MET A 239 -2.05 -19.25 -7.87
N ALA A 240 -0.98 -19.98 -8.19
CA ALA A 240 -1.00 -20.94 -9.29
C ALA A 240 -2.00 -22.09 -9.04
N VAL A 241 -2.05 -22.62 -7.82
CA VAL A 241 -2.93 -23.73 -7.44
C VAL A 241 -4.39 -23.27 -7.36
N HIS A 242 -4.65 -22.11 -6.75
CA HIS A 242 -6.01 -21.57 -6.59
C HIS A 242 -6.63 -21.25 -7.95
N HIS A 243 -5.89 -20.59 -8.84
CA HIS A 243 -6.35 -20.19 -10.18
C HIS A 243 -6.21 -21.28 -11.23
N ARG A 244 -5.51 -22.38 -10.92
CA ARG A 244 -5.18 -23.47 -11.86
C ARG A 244 -4.50 -22.96 -13.14
N LYS A 245 -3.63 -21.96 -12.99
CA LYS A 245 -2.87 -21.32 -14.07
C LYS A 245 -1.41 -21.18 -13.66
N PRO A 246 -0.46 -21.18 -14.60
CA PRO A 246 0.93 -20.84 -14.29
C PRO A 246 1.03 -19.43 -13.71
N PHE A 247 1.97 -19.22 -12.80
CA PHE A 247 2.21 -17.92 -12.18
C PHE A 247 3.71 -17.63 -12.07
N THR A 248 4.11 -16.42 -12.44
CA THR A 248 5.51 -15.99 -12.48
C THR A 248 5.76 -14.84 -11.51
N ILE A 249 6.83 -14.96 -10.73
CA ILE A 249 7.32 -13.90 -9.85
C ILE A 249 8.73 -13.52 -10.28
N ILE A 250 8.96 -12.24 -10.56
CA ILE A 250 10.29 -11.64 -10.68
C ILE A 250 10.65 -11.04 -9.32
N ALA A 251 11.44 -11.77 -8.55
CA ALA A 251 11.86 -11.38 -7.20
C ALA A 251 13.15 -10.55 -7.24
N CYS A 252 13.06 -9.29 -6.80
CA CYS A 252 14.15 -8.31 -6.78
C CYS A 252 14.84 -8.32 -5.43
N LEU A 253 16.15 -8.54 -5.40
CA LEU A 253 16.94 -8.49 -4.17
C LEU A 253 17.24 -7.03 -3.80
N LEU A 254 16.38 -6.44 -2.96
CA LEU A 254 16.54 -5.05 -2.56
C LEU A 254 17.72 -4.89 -1.58
N PRO A 255 18.48 -3.79 -1.68
CA PRO A 255 19.56 -3.51 -0.76
C PRO A 255 19.02 -3.26 0.65
N ASP A 256 19.88 -3.48 1.64
CA ASP A 256 19.55 -3.23 3.04
C ASP A 256 19.70 -1.74 3.40
N ASP A 257 18.87 -0.92 2.76
CA ASP A 257 18.89 0.55 2.79
C ASP A 257 17.57 1.09 3.37
N ARG A 258 17.64 2.22 4.09
CA ARG A 258 16.47 2.97 4.55
C ARG A 258 15.72 3.68 3.42
N SER A 259 16.37 4.01 2.31
CA SER A 259 15.77 4.82 1.23
C SER A 259 14.77 4.04 0.37
N ALA A 260 14.93 2.71 0.25
CA ALA A 260 14.08 1.84 -0.57
C ALA A 260 13.64 0.60 0.24
N ILE A 261 12.70 0.80 1.16
CA ILE A 261 12.17 -0.27 2.02
C ILE A 261 11.27 -1.26 1.27
N HIS A 262 10.77 -0.87 0.10
CA HIS A 262 9.89 -1.66 -0.76
C HIS A 262 10.24 -1.46 -2.24
N LEU A 263 9.81 -2.39 -3.11
CA LEU A 263 10.05 -2.32 -4.56
C LEU A 263 9.40 -1.09 -5.22
N ASP A 264 8.22 -0.68 -4.80
CA ASP A 264 7.52 0.48 -5.36
C ASP A 264 8.20 1.83 -5.08
N MET A 265 9.18 1.85 -4.18
CA MET A 265 10.04 3.00 -3.90
C MET A 265 11.19 3.14 -4.90
N ILE A 266 11.33 2.20 -5.85
CA ILE A 266 12.31 2.28 -6.94
C ILE A 266 11.75 1.95 -8.32
N PHE A 267 10.55 1.34 -8.42
CA PHE A 267 9.97 0.89 -9.68
C PHE A 267 8.43 0.88 -9.61
N THR A 268 7.75 1.53 -10.55
CA THR A 268 6.30 1.39 -10.77
C THR A 268 5.97 1.38 -12.26
N GLN A 269 5.07 0.50 -12.70
CA GLN A 269 4.54 0.55 -14.05
C GLN A 269 3.58 1.73 -14.20
N ILE A 270 3.75 2.53 -15.27
CA ILE A 270 2.98 3.76 -15.50
C ILE A 270 2.17 3.73 -16.81
N ASP A 271 2.55 2.83 -17.72
CA ASP A 271 1.93 2.67 -19.03
C ASP A 271 2.18 1.24 -19.54
N GLU A 272 1.58 0.89 -20.68
CA GLU A 272 1.74 -0.44 -21.30
C GLU A 272 3.21 -0.79 -21.55
N GLU A 273 4.00 0.19 -22.00
CA GLU A 273 5.41 0.00 -22.40
C GLU A 273 6.37 0.78 -21.49
N ARG A 274 5.91 1.39 -20.39
CA ARG A 274 6.73 2.31 -19.57
C ARG A 274 6.65 2.01 -18.08
N ALA A 275 7.80 2.13 -17.43
CA ALA A 275 7.90 2.14 -15.97
C ALA A 275 8.68 3.38 -15.51
N LEU A 276 8.22 3.98 -14.41
CA LEU A 276 8.97 5.01 -13.69
C LEU A 276 9.96 4.32 -12.76
N VAL A 277 11.24 4.66 -12.90
CA VAL A 277 12.33 3.93 -12.21
C VAL A 277 13.31 4.86 -11.53
N HIS A 278 13.83 4.43 -10.38
CA HIS A 278 15.00 5.03 -9.77
C HIS A 278 16.24 4.44 -10.46
N ALA A 279 16.78 5.19 -11.42
CA ALA A 279 17.82 4.68 -12.32
C ALA A 279 19.01 4.01 -11.61
N PRO A 280 19.59 4.56 -10.52
CA PRO A 280 20.71 3.95 -9.81
C PRO A 280 20.49 2.50 -9.39
N LEU A 281 19.27 2.15 -8.96
CA LEU A 281 18.93 0.82 -8.44
C LEU A 281 18.19 -0.08 -9.44
N VAL A 282 17.80 0.42 -10.61
CA VAL A 282 17.08 -0.40 -11.61
C VAL A 282 17.91 -0.67 -12.87
N VAL A 283 18.62 0.34 -13.38
CA VAL A 283 19.43 0.24 -14.62
C VAL A 283 20.88 0.68 -14.42
N GLY A 284 21.21 1.22 -13.24
CA GLY A 284 22.51 1.76 -12.90
C GLY A 284 23.51 0.69 -12.47
N ARG A 285 24.67 1.15 -12.01
CA ARG A 285 25.75 0.27 -11.54
C ARG A 285 25.35 -0.58 -10.33
N ASP A 286 24.49 -0.02 -9.48
CA ASP A 286 24.01 -0.64 -8.24
C ASP A 286 22.63 -1.29 -8.45
N ALA A 287 22.30 -1.63 -9.71
CA ALA A 287 21.02 -2.22 -10.06
C ALA A 287 20.75 -3.55 -9.32
N VAL A 288 19.52 -3.69 -8.83
CA VAL A 288 19.09 -4.87 -8.08
C VAL A 288 19.08 -6.11 -8.97
N ARG A 289 19.56 -7.22 -8.40
CA ARG A 289 19.56 -8.52 -9.07
C ARG A 289 18.22 -9.21 -8.86
N CYS A 290 17.75 -9.88 -9.90
CA CYS A 290 16.47 -10.56 -9.89
C CYS A 290 16.62 -12.08 -10.00
N VAL A 291 15.70 -12.77 -9.33
CA VAL A 291 15.47 -14.21 -9.42
C VAL A 291 14.07 -14.41 -9.98
N ARG A 292 13.92 -15.30 -10.95
CA ARG A 292 12.62 -15.69 -11.49
C ARG A 292 12.15 -16.98 -10.85
N LEU A 293 10.93 -16.95 -10.33
CA LEU A 293 10.18 -18.10 -9.85
C LEU A 293 8.99 -18.34 -10.79
N ASP A 294 9.00 -19.47 -11.50
CA ASP A 294 7.87 -19.97 -12.27
C ASP A 294 7.16 -21.05 -11.44
N VAL A 295 5.84 -20.96 -11.30
CA VAL A 295 5.02 -21.93 -10.56
C VAL A 295 3.93 -22.49 -11.46
N GLU A 296 3.90 -23.81 -11.59
CA GLU A 296 2.90 -24.53 -12.38
C GLU A 296 1.57 -24.68 -11.62
N PRO A 297 0.44 -24.95 -12.32
CA PRO A 297 -0.87 -25.15 -11.68
C PRO A 297 -0.92 -26.27 -10.63
N ASP A 298 0.02 -27.22 -10.67
CA ASP A 298 0.15 -28.31 -9.69
C ASP A 298 1.07 -27.97 -8.50
N GLY A 299 1.57 -26.73 -8.45
CA GLY A 299 2.44 -26.22 -7.39
C GLY A 299 3.92 -26.56 -7.55
N ARG A 300 4.34 -27.23 -8.63
CA ARG A 300 5.76 -27.42 -8.95
C ARG A 300 6.39 -26.08 -9.28
N THR A 301 7.58 -25.84 -8.73
CA THR A 301 8.31 -24.57 -8.91
C THR A 301 9.60 -24.76 -9.70
N ARG A 302 9.98 -23.72 -10.44
CA ARG A 302 11.29 -23.59 -11.08
C ARG A 302 11.86 -22.22 -10.74
N VAL A 303 13.10 -22.21 -10.23
CA VAL A 303 13.81 -20.99 -9.84
C VAL A 303 15.06 -20.83 -10.70
N ARG A 304 15.31 -19.62 -11.21
CA ARG A 304 16.51 -19.29 -11.99
C ARG A 304 16.96 -17.84 -11.78
N ASP A 305 18.25 -17.58 -11.97
CA ASP A 305 18.77 -16.21 -12.11
C ASP A 305 18.10 -15.54 -13.32
N ALA A 306 17.69 -14.27 -13.16
CA ALA A 306 17.01 -13.49 -14.18
C ALA A 306 17.71 -12.15 -14.50
N GLY A 307 18.92 -11.92 -13.99
CA GLY A 307 19.68 -10.71 -14.31
C GLY A 307 19.13 -9.46 -13.61
N LEU A 308 18.81 -8.43 -14.40
CA LEU A 308 18.27 -7.14 -13.95
C LEU A 308 16.76 -7.10 -14.08
N LEU A 309 16.10 -6.18 -13.38
CA LEU A 309 14.64 -6.12 -13.28
C LEU A 309 13.95 -6.00 -14.65
N LEU A 310 14.33 -5.02 -15.46
CA LEU A 310 13.66 -4.79 -16.75
C LEU A 310 13.91 -5.94 -17.73
N ASP A 311 15.13 -6.50 -17.76
CA ASP A 311 15.47 -7.65 -18.60
C ASP A 311 14.67 -8.90 -18.18
N ALA A 312 14.52 -9.14 -16.87
CA ALA A 312 13.76 -10.24 -16.31
C ALA A 312 12.26 -10.15 -16.65
N ILE A 313 11.70 -8.94 -16.60
CA ILE A 313 10.30 -8.67 -17.00
C ILE A 313 10.14 -8.86 -18.51
N ALA A 314 11.10 -8.40 -19.33
CA ALA A 314 11.12 -8.61 -20.78
C ALA A 314 11.19 -10.09 -21.16
N GLU A 315 12.02 -10.89 -20.48
CA GLU A 315 12.05 -12.36 -20.63
C GLU A 315 10.73 -13.05 -20.24
N ALA A 316 9.88 -12.40 -19.44
CA ALA A 316 8.54 -12.85 -19.09
C ALA A 316 7.45 -12.34 -20.05
N GLY A 317 7.86 -11.68 -21.14
CA GLY A 317 6.98 -11.25 -22.24
C GLY A 317 6.33 -9.89 -22.02
N LEU A 318 6.93 -9.02 -21.20
CA LEU A 318 6.50 -7.62 -21.03
C LEU A 318 7.72 -6.70 -21.19
N ASP A 319 7.79 -5.93 -22.26
CA ASP A 319 8.89 -4.99 -22.49
C ASP A 319 8.53 -3.61 -21.92
N LEU A 320 9.32 -3.14 -20.95
CA LEU A 320 9.12 -1.85 -20.29
C LEU A 320 10.36 -0.98 -20.46
N GLN A 321 10.15 0.18 -21.08
CA GLN A 321 11.18 1.20 -21.22
C GLN A 321 11.18 2.11 -19.99
N PRO A 322 12.36 2.43 -19.42
CA PRO A 322 12.44 3.22 -18.21
C PRO A 322 12.18 4.71 -18.47
N VAL A 323 11.45 5.33 -17.55
CA VAL A 323 11.37 6.78 -17.36
C VAL A 323 12.10 7.08 -16.05
N TYR A 324 13.07 8.00 -16.06
CA TYR A 324 13.95 8.19 -14.91
C TYR A 324 13.36 9.21 -13.93
N CYS A 325 13.04 8.76 -12.72
CA CYS A 325 12.73 9.64 -11.60
C CYS A 325 13.92 10.56 -11.32
N GLY A 326 13.70 11.87 -11.34
CA GLY A 326 14.76 12.89 -11.22
C GLY A 326 15.54 13.17 -12.52
N GLY A 327 15.14 12.62 -13.67
CA GLY A 327 15.80 12.82 -14.95
C GLY A 327 17.18 12.14 -15.02
N HIS A 328 18.16 12.77 -15.66
CA HIS A 328 19.49 12.16 -15.91
C HIS A 328 20.60 12.59 -14.93
N ASP A 329 20.32 13.52 -14.02
CA ASP A 329 21.28 13.93 -12.99
C ASP A 329 21.11 13.08 -11.72
N VAL A 330 22.17 12.38 -11.29
CA VAL A 330 22.11 11.47 -10.15
C VAL A 330 21.70 12.17 -8.85
N THR A 331 22.06 13.44 -8.67
CA THR A 331 21.67 14.23 -7.49
C THR A 331 20.17 14.43 -7.45
N HIS A 332 19.56 14.74 -8.61
CA HIS A 332 18.11 14.86 -8.71
C HIS A 332 17.42 13.51 -8.52
N GLN A 333 17.96 12.44 -9.12
CA GLN A 333 17.43 11.08 -8.99
C GLN A 333 17.34 10.62 -7.53
N VAL A 334 18.39 10.85 -6.73
CA VAL A 334 18.40 10.48 -5.30
C VAL A 334 17.45 11.36 -4.49
N ARG A 335 17.40 12.67 -4.78
CA ARG A 335 16.52 13.60 -4.05
C ARG A 335 15.05 13.35 -4.29
N GLU A 336 14.65 13.14 -5.54
CA GLU A 336 13.24 12.91 -5.86
C GLU A 336 12.81 11.50 -5.50
N GLN A 337 13.70 10.50 -5.56
CA GLN A 337 13.41 9.19 -4.99
C GLN A 337 13.11 9.26 -3.48
N TRP A 338 13.90 10.03 -2.72
CA TRP A 338 13.65 10.25 -1.29
C TRP A 338 12.28 10.90 -1.02
N LEU A 339 11.80 11.73 -1.93
CA LEU A 339 10.46 12.36 -1.90
C LEU A 339 9.41 11.50 -2.65
N SER A 340 9.61 10.18 -2.67
CA SER A 340 8.71 9.18 -3.24
C SER A 340 8.39 9.39 -4.74
N GLY A 341 9.34 9.94 -5.50
CA GLY A 341 9.15 10.28 -6.92
C GLY A 341 8.88 9.09 -7.83
N THR A 342 9.33 7.88 -7.49
CA THR A 342 8.95 6.65 -8.21
C THR A 342 7.63 6.06 -7.73
N ASN A 343 7.11 6.45 -6.57
CA ASN A 343 5.91 5.85 -5.97
C ASN A 343 4.63 6.44 -6.59
N SER A 344 4.58 6.41 -7.93
CA SER A 344 3.49 6.95 -8.72
C SER A 344 2.29 5.99 -8.74
N PHE A 345 1.08 6.53 -8.82
CA PHE A 345 -0.14 5.73 -8.87
C PHE A 345 -0.82 5.85 -10.23
N ALA A 346 -0.87 4.74 -10.98
CA ALA A 346 -1.58 4.69 -12.25
C ALA A 346 -3.09 4.50 -12.04
N VAL A 347 -3.90 5.39 -12.61
CA VAL A 347 -5.37 5.31 -12.61
C VAL A 347 -5.91 4.69 -13.91
N ALA A 348 -5.11 4.71 -14.97
CA ALA A 348 -5.30 4.04 -16.25
C ALA A 348 -3.95 4.02 -17.00
N PRO A 349 -3.80 3.30 -18.13
CA PRO A 349 -2.55 3.29 -18.88
C PRO A 349 -2.17 4.71 -19.33
N GLY A 350 -0.97 5.16 -18.97
CA GLY A 350 -0.47 6.50 -19.28
C GLY A 350 -1.12 7.62 -18.47
N LYS A 351 -1.93 7.32 -17.45
CA LYS A 351 -2.55 8.31 -16.56
C LYS A 351 -2.08 8.05 -15.14
N VAL A 352 -1.20 8.91 -14.64
CA VAL A 352 -0.52 8.71 -13.34
C VAL A 352 -0.67 9.90 -12.41
N ILE A 353 -0.69 9.63 -11.11
CA ILE A 353 -0.62 10.63 -10.04
C ILE A 353 0.80 10.61 -9.48
N VAL A 354 1.42 11.79 -9.41
CA VAL A 354 2.80 12.00 -8.93
C VAL A 354 2.82 13.29 -8.08
N TYR A 355 3.72 13.41 -7.11
CA TYR A 355 3.83 14.66 -6.37
C TYR A 355 4.40 15.81 -7.21
N ASP A 356 3.87 17.01 -6.98
CA ASP A 356 4.27 18.26 -7.63
C ASP A 356 5.70 18.72 -7.27
N CYS A 357 6.20 18.30 -6.11
CA CYS A 357 7.55 18.60 -5.65
C CYS A 357 8.65 17.87 -6.45
N ASN A 358 8.30 16.81 -7.19
CA ASN A 358 9.22 16.02 -8.00
C ASN A 358 9.33 16.60 -9.41
N ARG A 359 9.84 17.84 -9.48
CA ARG A 359 9.88 18.66 -10.69
C ARG A 359 10.63 17.99 -11.85
N TYR A 360 11.79 17.40 -11.60
CA TYR A 360 12.59 16.78 -12.65
C TYR A 360 11.96 15.49 -13.17
N THR A 361 11.25 14.75 -12.31
CA THR A 361 10.40 13.62 -12.72
C THR A 361 9.25 14.08 -13.61
N LEU A 362 8.58 15.18 -13.28
CA LEU A 362 7.51 15.74 -14.11
C LEU A 362 8.04 16.27 -15.46
N GLU A 363 9.22 16.90 -15.46
CA GLU A 363 9.91 17.32 -16.69
C GLU A 363 10.23 16.09 -17.57
N GLU A 364 10.76 15.01 -16.98
CA GLU A 364 11.03 13.77 -17.70
C GLU A 364 9.75 13.13 -18.25
N LEU A 365 8.68 13.03 -17.46
CA LEU A 365 7.38 12.54 -17.94
C LEU A 365 6.85 13.38 -19.11
N SER A 366 7.03 14.70 -19.07
CA SER A 366 6.65 15.60 -20.17
C SER A 366 7.43 15.31 -21.45
N LEU A 367 8.75 15.07 -21.35
CA LEU A 367 9.58 14.63 -22.49
C LEU A 367 9.11 13.28 -23.06
N GLN A 368 8.51 12.43 -22.23
CA GLN A 368 7.92 11.15 -22.65
C GLN A 368 6.47 11.28 -23.16
N GLY A 369 5.99 12.51 -23.36
CA GLY A 369 4.69 12.80 -23.98
C GLY A 369 3.52 12.85 -23.01
N TYR A 370 3.77 12.90 -21.70
CA TYR A 370 2.72 13.15 -20.70
C TYR A 370 2.39 14.64 -20.64
N GLU A 371 1.10 14.96 -20.67
CA GLU A 371 0.62 16.28 -20.28
C GLU A 371 0.64 16.39 -18.76
N VAL A 372 1.43 17.33 -18.22
CA VAL A 372 1.48 17.58 -16.78
C VAL A 372 0.37 18.55 -16.40
N ILE A 373 -0.58 18.10 -15.61
CA ILE A 373 -1.70 18.93 -15.13
C ILE A 373 -1.72 18.97 -13.60
N PRO A 374 -2.08 20.11 -12.98
CA PRO A 374 -2.24 20.17 -11.54
C PRO A 374 -3.51 19.42 -11.09
N ALA A 375 -3.45 18.86 -9.88
CA ALA A 375 -4.53 18.01 -9.34
C ALA A 375 -5.86 18.73 -9.11
N ASP A 376 -5.90 20.06 -9.08
CA ASP A 376 -7.12 20.86 -8.96
C ASP A 376 -7.94 20.94 -10.26
N VAL A 377 -7.44 20.37 -11.36
CA VAL A 377 -8.11 20.32 -12.67
C VAL A 377 -8.50 18.87 -13.03
N TYR A 378 -8.95 18.11 -12.03
CA TYR A 378 -9.26 16.67 -12.17
C TYR A 378 -10.38 16.34 -13.17
N ASP A 379 -11.29 17.28 -13.45
CA ASP A 379 -12.37 17.07 -14.43
C ASP A 379 -11.85 16.84 -15.86
N HIS A 380 -10.59 17.19 -16.16
CA HIS A 380 -9.96 16.95 -17.46
C HIS A 380 -9.52 15.50 -17.70
N ILE A 381 -9.47 14.65 -16.67
CA ILE A 381 -8.88 13.30 -16.74
C ILE A 381 -9.74 12.32 -17.57
N ARG A 382 -11.05 12.58 -17.64
CA ARG A 382 -12.05 11.70 -18.28
C ARG A 382 -12.12 11.81 -19.80
N ALA A 383 -11.42 12.75 -20.43
CA ALA A 383 -11.48 12.98 -21.87
C ALA A 383 -10.21 12.49 -22.60
N GLY A 384 -10.28 11.32 -23.25
CA GLY A 384 -9.36 10.94 -24.34
C GLY A 384 -8.22 9.97 -24.02
N SER A 385 -7.44 9.70 -25.08
CA SER A 385 -6.28 8.79 -25.21
C SER A 385 -4.93 9.48 -24.93
N GLN A 386 -4.94 10.65 -24.31
CA GLN A 386 -3.72 11.38 -23.96
C GLN A 386 -3.08 10.83 -22.68
N LYS A 387 -1.74 10.79 -22.66
CA LYS A 387 -0.95 10.50 -21.46
C LYS A 387 -0.98 11.72 -20.55
N VAL A 388 -1.24 11.52 -19.27
CA VAL A 388 -1.43 12.59 -18.28
C VAL A 388 -0.67 12.27 -17.00
N ALA A 389 0.11 13.23 -16.52
CA ALA A 389 0.72 13.20 -15.20
C ALA A 389 0.03 14.24 -14.31
N ILE A 390 -0.72 13.77 -13.32
CA ILE A 390 -1.45 14.60 -12.37
C ILE A 390 -0.48 14.97 -11.25
N ALA A 391 -0.11 16.24 -11.18
CA ALA A 391 0.78 16.82 -10.17
C ALA A 391 -0.01 17.14 -8.89
N LEU A 392 0.17 16.30 -7.88
CA LEU A 392 -0.50 16.35 -6.59
C LEU A 392 0.37 17.13 -5.57
N PRO A 393 -0.17 18.12 -4.85
CA PRO A 393 0.50 18.68 -3.68
C PRO A 393 0.71 17.61 -2.62
N GLY A 394 1.95 17.38 -2.20
CA GLY A 394 2.25 16.27 -1.30
C GLY A 394 3.59 16.33 -0.60
N VAL A 395 4.15 17.51 -0.37
CA VAL A 395 5.48 17.62 0.27
C VAL A 395 5.45 17.14 1.72
N GLU A 396 4.36 17.37 2.45
CA GLU A 396 4.22 16.88 3.82
C GLU A 396 3.86 15.39 3.84
N LEU A 397 3.04 14.92 2.90
CA LEU A 397 2.82 13.49 2.70
C LEU A 397 4.12 12.73 2.36
N ALA A 398 4.97 13.31 1.50
CA ALA A 398 6.27 12.75 1.16
C ALA A 398 7.23 12.71 2.36
N ARG A 399 7.19 13.70 3.27
CA ARG A 399 7.92 13.66 4.55
C ARG A 399 7.47 12.49 5.45
N GLY A 400 6.22 12.07 5.30
CA GLY A 400 5.70 10.83 5.90
C GLY A 400 6.31 9.55 5.34
N GLY A 401 7.03 9.61 4.22
CA GLY A 401 7.82 8.51 3.65
C GLY A 401 7.13 7.72 2.53
N GLY A 402 6.02 8.20 1.97
CA GLY A 402 5.29 7.48 0.92
C GLY A 402 4.66 8.38 -0.13
N GLY A 403 4.38 7.80 -1.30
CA GLY A 403 3.75 8.46 -2.45
C GLY A 403 2.27 8.15 -2.61
N PRO A 404 1.65 8.63 -3.70
CA PRO A 404 0.27 8.31 -4.06
C PRO A 404 -0.04 6.80 -4.10
N ARG A 405 0.92 5.96 -4.50
CA ARG A 405 0.72 4.50 -4.53
C ARG A 405 0.66 3.89 -3.13
N CYS A 406 1.51 4.35 -2.20
CA CYS A 406 1.50 3.92 -0.80
C CYS A 406 0.16 4.22 -0.12
N MET A 407 -0.47 5.35 -0.45
CA MET A 407 -1.72 5.81 0.20
C MET A 407 -2.99 5.16 -0.37
N THR A 408 -2.86 4.31 -1.38
CA THR A 408 -4.00 3.72 -2.09
C THR A 408 -3.95 2.20 -2.02
N MET A 409 -5.11 1.57 -1.94
CA MET A 409 -5.26 0.13 -2.09
C MET A 409 -6.39 -0.18 -3.09
N PRO A 410 -6.04 -0.43 -4.36
CA PRO A 410 -7.00 -0.84 -5.38
C PRO A 410 -7.74 -2.11 -4.98
N LEU A 411 -9.07 -2.09 -5.10
CA LEU A 411 -9.93 -3.27 -4.99
C LEU A 411 -10.25 -3.85 -6.35
N ARG A 412 -10.39 -2.98 -7.36
CA ARG A 412 -10.77 -3.40 -8.71
C ARG A 412 -10.15 -2.52 -9.79
N ARG A 413 -9.63 -3.17 -10.82
CA ARG A 413 -9.29 -2.58 -12.12
C ARG A 413 -9.95 -3.40 -13.24
N ALA A 414 -10.29 -2.72 -14.34
CA ALA A 414 -11.03 -3.28 -15.47
C ALA A 414 -10.28 -4.37 -16.26
#